data_AF-A0A7S1CQV3-F1
#
_entry.id   AF-A0A7S1CQV3-F1
#
_cell.length_a   1.000
_cell.length_b   1.000
_cell.length_c   1.000
_cell.angle_alpha   90.00
_cell.angle_beta   90.00
_cell.angle_gamma   90.00
#
_symmetry.space_group_name_H-M   'P 1'
#
loop_
_entity.id
_entity.type
_entity.pdbx_description
1 polymer ?
#
loop_
_entity_poly.entity_id
_entity_poly.type
_entity_poly.pdbx_seq_one_letter_code
_entity_poly.pdbx_strand_id
1 'polypeptide(L)'
;PARPAARGGDLFTVREVVEGPRGAVHAAPSTFFAIPLLPKGRQLVFTVMSTWGDPYYLGMMGIEIFDSTGHAVVLDHPERQVWADPADINVLDDYEHDPRTVDKLMDGHNFTCDDLHAWLAPYKRGEQHLVGIDLGRETTVSMIRLWNYNKSRIHSYRGARYIEISLDGESIFKGEVKRAPGNTLSVEAASECVLFTDDEDILALIERYDKYAAFAPVDKDDLAAAADLAADRAGGAEEVERPRTAGA
;
A
#
# COMPACT_ATOMS: atom_id res chain seq x y z
N PRO A 1 6.10 -22.95 38.53
CA PRO A 1 5.57 -23.06 37.14
C PRO A 1 6.09 -21.91 36.28
N ALA A 2 7.09 -22.18 35.44
CA ALA A 2 7.64 -21.21 34.50
C ALA A 2 6.61 -20.95 33.38
N ARG A 3 6.31 -19.67 33.12
CA ARG A 3 5.56 -19.26 31.93
C ARG A 3 6.35 -19.65 30.67
N PRO A 4 5.72 -20.13 29.60
CA PRO A 4 6.41 -20.31 28.34
C PRO A 4 6.84 -18.93 27.82
N ALA A 5 8.12 -18.79 27.49
CA ALA A 5 8.62 -17.63 26.76
C ALA A 5 7.93 -17.59 25.39
N ALA A 6 7.23 -16.50 25.09
CA ALA A 6 6.71 -16.23 23.75
C ALA A 6 7.90 -16.18 22.78
N ARG A 7 7.81 -16.96 21.70
CA ARG A 7 8.81 -16.97 20.63
C ARG A 7 8.63 -15.72 19.75
N GLY A 8 9.09 -14.56 20.21
CA GLY A 8 9.09 -13.30 19.45
C GLY A 8 10.24 -13.20 18.42
N GLY A 9 10.48 -14.23 17.62
CA GLY A 9 11.72 -14.32 16.80
C GLY A 9 11.59 -14.26 15.29
N ASP A 10 10.38 -14.31 14.71
CA ASP A 10 10.22 -14.66 13.28
C ASP A 10 9.33 -13.68 12.48
N LEU A 11 8.70 -12.67 13.10
CA LEU A 11 7.76 -11.79 12.39
C LEU A 11 8.46 -10.84 11.41
N PHE A 12 9.66 -10.36 11.76
CA PHE A 12 10.40 -9.36 10.99
C PHE A 12 11.55 -9.94 10.16
N THR A 13 11.73 -11.26 10.23
CA THR A 13 12.80 -11.98 9.54
C THR A 13 12.32 -12.40 8.16
N VAL A 14 12.72 -11.66 7.11
CA VAL A 14 12.52 -12.11 5.73
C VAL A 14 13.29 -13.41 5.53
N ARG A 15 12.70 -14.44 4.91
CA ARG A 15 13.37 -15.72 4.66
C ARG A 15 13.67 -15.88 3.18
N GLU A 16 14.90 -16.25 2.86
CA GLU A 16 15.36 -16.52 1.50
C GLU A 16 15.53 -18.03 1.28
N VAL A 17 15.35 -18.42 0.03
CA VAL A 17 15.56 -19.78 -0.43
C VAL A 17 17.05 -19.98 -0.67
N VAL A 18 17.70 -20.78 0.17
CA VAL A 18 19.14 -21.07 0.10
C VAL A 18 19.35 -22.50 -0.36
N GLU A 19 20.16 -22.66 -1.41
CA GLU A 19 20.58 -23.98 -1.90
C GLU A 19 21.85 -24.45 -1.17
N GLY A 20 21.73 -25.54 -0.43
CA GLY A 20 22.84 -26.13 0.31
C GLY A 20 23.77 -26.99 -0.57
N PRO A 21 24.90 -27.49 -0.02
CA PRO A 21 25.97 -28.17 -0.76
C PRO A 21 25.61 -29.47 -1.52
N ARG A 22 24.33 -29.88 -1.50
CA ARG A 22 23.81 -31.10 -2.13
C ARG A 22 22.49 -30.86 -2.90
N GLY A 23 22.20 -29.61 -3.28
CA GLY A 23 20.92 -29.25 -3.90
C GLY A 23 19.74 -29.26 -2.92
N ALA A 24 20.02 -29.34 -1.61
CA ALA A 24 18.99 -29.26 -0.58
C ALA A 24 18.57 -27.81 -0.42
N VAL A 25 17.32 -27.52 -0.78
CA VAL A 25 16.73 -26.19 -0.67
C VAL A 25 16.16 -26.02 0.73
N HIS A 26 16.54 -24.95 1.45
CA HIS A 26 15.99 -24.62 2.76
C HIS A 26 15.73 -23.12 2.88
N ALA A 27 14.75 -22.74 3.71
CA ALA A 27 14.43 -21.35 4.01
C ALA A 27 15.28 -20.87 5.19
N ALA A 28 16.25 -20.00 4.93
CA ALA A 28 17.08 -19.36 5.95
C ALA A 28 16.65 -17.88 6.12
N PRO A 29 16.86 -17.27 7.31
CA PRO A 29 16.81 -15.82 7.45
C PRO A 29 17.65 -15.14 6.35
N SER A 30 17.06 -14.19 5.64
CA SER A 30 17.76 -13.33 4.69
C SER A 30 18.90 -12.65 5.43
N THR A 31 20.10 -12.72 4.87
CA THR A 31 21.24 -11.93 5.34
C THR A 31 21.25 -10.52 4.77
N PHE A 32 20.32 -10.20 3.87
CA PHE A 32 20.36 -8.99 3.05
C PHE A 32 19.41 -7.89 3.55
N PHE A 33 18.32 -8.23 4.23
CA PHE A 33 17.37 -7.22 4.74
C PHE A 33 16.46 -7.78 5.84
N ALA A 34 16.26 -7.02 6.92
CA ALA A 34 15.30 -7.32 7.98
C ALA A 34 14.45 -6.07 8.25
N ILE A 35 13.15 -6.26 8.52
CA ILE A 35 12.25 -5.15 8.85
C ILE A 35 12.63 -4.65 10.25
N PRO A 36 12.95 -3.36 10.44
CA PRO A 36 13.34 -2.84 11.74
C PRO A 36 12.14 -2.75 12.69
N LEU A 37 12.40 -2.92 13.98
CA LEU A 37 11.43 -2.61 15.03
C LEU A 37 11.45 -1.12 15.33
N LEU A 38 10.25 -0.50 15.30
CA LEU A 38 9.98 0.89 15.64
C LEU A 38 11.01 1.86 15.02
N PRO A 39 11.21 1.84 13.69
CA PRO A 39 12.12 2.77 13.03
C PRO A 39 11.66 4.21 13.29
N LYS A 40 12.63 5.11 13.44
CA LYS A 40 12.40 6.50 13.79
C LYS A 40 13.06 7.42 12.78
N GLY A 41 12.32 8.41 12.31
CA GLY A 41 12.81 9.36 11.31
C GLY A 41 11.72 10.33 10.86
N ARG A 42 11.95 11.06 9.77
CA ARG A 42 11.03 12.10 9.30
C ARG A 42 10.59 11.96 7.84
N GLN A 43 11.48 11.56 6.95
CA GLN A 43 11.22 11.51 5.51
C GLN A 43 10.94 10.07 5.09
N LEU A 44 9.71 9.75 4.74
CA LEU A 44 9.36 8.47 4.13
C LEU A 44 9.44 8.59 2.61
N VAL A 45 10.03 7.60 1.96
CA VAL A 45 9.99 7.45 0.50
C VAL A 45 9.58 6.03 0.14
N PHE A 46 8.50 5.93 -0.62
CA PHE A 46 7.99 4.71 -1.21
C PHE A 46 8.45 4.65 -2.66
N THR A 47 9.33 3.71 -2.96
CA THR A 47 9.79 3.42 -4.32
C THR A 47 8.99 2.25 -4.84
N VAL A 48 8.21 2.46 -5.91
CA VAL A 48 7.45 1.40 -6.59
C VAL A 48 8.24 0.93 -7.79
N MET A 49 8.52 -0.38 -7.84
CA MET A 49 9.32 -1.00 -8.90
C MET A 49 8.47 -1.71 -9.95
N SER A 50 7.22 -2.05 -9.61
CA SER A 50 6.29 -2.66 -10.54
C SER A 50 4.83 -2.46 -10.16
N THR A 51 3.95 -2.63 -11.14
CA THR A 51 2.50 -2.73 -10.97
C THR A 51 2.06 -4.20 -10.97
N TRP A 52 0.77 -4.42 -10.70
CA TRP A 52 0.14 -5.74 -10.81
C TRP A 52 -0.10 -6.22 -12.25
N GLY A 53 0.13 -5.37 -13.26
CA GLY A 53 0.06 -5.78 -14.66
C GLY A 53 -0.30 -4.66 -15.65
N ASP A 54 -0.69 -3.47 -15.19
CA ASP A 54 -0.89 -2.33 -16.08
C ASP A 54 0.48 -1.78 -16.55
N PRO A 55 0.73 -1.70 -17.88
CA PRO A 55 2.01 -1.26 -18.39
C PRO A 55 2.15 0.27 -18.51
N TYR A 56 1.08 1.03 -18.28
CA TYR A 56 1.02 2.48 -18.53
C TYR A 56 0.72 3.32 -17.30
N TYR A 57 0.07 2.75 -16.29
CA TYR A 57 -0.37 3.51 -15.13
C TYR A 57 -0.06 2.83 -13.80
N LEU A 58 0.32 3.64 -12.83
CA LEU A 58 0.47 3.30 -11.43
C LEU A 58 -0.54 4.12 -10.63
N GLY A 59 -1.28 3.47 -9.72
CA GLY A 59 -2.16 4.20 -8.82
C GLY A 59 -2.29 3.55 -7.45
N MET A 60 -2.83 4.31 -6.51
CA MET A 60 -3.11 3.89 -5.13
C MET A 60 -4.31 4.68 -4.59
N MET A 61 -4.97 4.17 -3.56
CA MET A 61 -6.08 4.83 -2.87
C MET A 61 -5.66 5.57 -1.61
N GLY A 62 -4.50 5.23 -1.02
CA GLY A 62 -4.11 5.84 0.25
C GLY A 62 -2.92 5.20 0.92
N ILE A 63 -2.34 5.95 1.85
CA ILE A 63 -1.29 5.52 2.76
C ILE A 63 -1.69 5.98 4.17
N GLU A 64 -1.65 5.08 5.15
CA GLU A 64 -1.81 5.43 6.56
C GLU A 64 -0.54 5.07 7.30
N ILE A 65 -0.06 5.98 8.14
CA ILE A 65 1.13 5.81 8.96
C ILE A 65 0.68 5.89 10.41
N PHE A 66 1.14 4.95 11.24
CA PHE A 66 0.80 4.90 12.66
C PHE A 66 2.08 5.07 13.47
N ASP A 67 2.00 5.88 14.52
CA ASP A 67 3.13 6.13 15.41
C ASP A 67 3.24 5.08 16.53
N SER A 68 4.31 5.15 17.32
CA SER A 68 4.54 4.26 18.45
C SER A 68 3.52 4.39 19.60
N THR A 69 2.56 5.30 19.51
CA THR A 69 1.44 5.42 20.46
C THR A 69 0.15 4.80 19.92
N GLY A 70 0.20 4.19 18.73
CA GLY A 70 -0.92 3.54 18.08
C GLY A 70 -1.89 4.51 17.39
N HIS A 71 -1.53 5.78 17.23
CA HIS A 71 -2.36 6.78 16.55
C HIS A 71 -1.90 6.99 15.10
N ALA A 72 -2.85 7.26 14.22
CA ALA A 72 -2.55 7.68 12.86
C ALA A 72 -1.84 9.03 12.86
N VAL A 73 -0.76 9.14 12.08
CA VAL A 73 -0.03 10.39 11.86
C VAL A 73 -0.87 11.27 10.93
N VAL A 74 -1.17 12.48 11.41
CA VAL A 74 -1.86 13.52 10.64
C VAL A 74 -0.84 14.55 10.20
N LEU A 75 -0.82 14.87 8.91
CA LEU A 75 0.04 15.91 8.34
C LEU A 75 -0.61 17.28 8.53
N ASP A 76 0.16 18.27 8.97
CA ASP A 76 -0.33 19.63 9.21
C ASP A 76 -0.61 20.38 7.90
N HIS A 77 0.22 20.14 6.88
CA HIS A 77 0.21 20.77 5.56
C HIS A 77 0.45 19.73 4.45
N PRO A 78 -0.53 18.82 4.19
CA PRO A 78 -0.38 17.74 3.21
C PRO A 78 0.10 18.22 1.84
N GLU A 79 -0.33 19.39 1.39
CA GLU A 79 0.01 19.99 0.09
C GLU A 79 1.50 20.35 -0.06
N ARG A 80 2.25 20.38 1.04
CA ARG A 80 3.71 20.61 1.07
C ARG A 80 4.49 19.40 1.56
N GLN A 81 3.80 18.46 2.19
CA GLN A 81 4.41 17.32 2.85
C GLN A 81 4.33 16.05 2.02
N VAL A 82 3.46 16.00 1.00
CA VAL A 82 3.29 14.85 0.12
C VAL A 82 3.71 15.22 -1.30
N TRP A 83 4.53 14.39 -1.93
CA TRP A 83 4.94 14.55 -3.32
C TRP A 83 5.08 13.19 -4.00
N ALA A 84 5.07 13.19 -5.33
CA ALA A 84 5.35 12.01 -6.13
C ALA A 84 6.19 12.35 -7.37
N ASP A 85 6.87 11.35 -7.90
CA ASP A 85 7.58 11.41 -9.18
C ASP A 85 7.34 10.13 -9.98
N PRO A 86 6.59 10.18 -11.10
CA PRO A 86 5.86 11.35 -11.60
C PRO A 86 4.75 11.81 -10.63
N ALA A 87 4.46 13.12 -10.62
CA ALA A 87 3.52 13.72 -9.66
C ALA A 87 2.13 13.11 -9.74
N ASP A 88 1.56 13.05 -10.94
CA ASP A 88 0.27 12.44 -11.25
C ASP A 88 0.09 12.40 -12.78
N ILE A 89 -1.11 12.02 -13.25
CA ILE A 89 -1.41 11.86 -14.67
C ILE A 89 -1.38 13.18 -15.45
N ASN A 90 -1.49 14.33 -14.78
CA ASN A 90 -1.46 15.64 -15.43
C ASN A 90 -0.08 16.04 -15.97
N VAL A 91 0.96 15.23 -15.75
CA VAL A 91 2.25 15.41 -16.43
C VAL A 91 2.20 15.04 -17.92
N LEU A 92 1.14 14.38 -18.37
CA LEU A 92 0.91 14.01 -19.76
C LEU A 92 0.10 15.10 -20.49
N ASP A 93 0.46 15.41 -21.73
CA ASP A 93 -0.16 16.48 -22.53
C ASP A 93 -1.67 16.32 -22.76
N ASP A 94 -2.17 15.07 -22.75
CA ASP A 94 -3.59 14.75 -22.97
C ASP A 94 -4.45 14.96 -21.71
N TYR A 95 -3.85 15.33 -20.58
CA TYR A 95 -4.53 15.46 -19.29
C TYR A 95 -4.36 16.86 -18.72
N GLU A 96 -5.49 17.50 -18.42
CA GLU A 96 -5.53 18.80 -17.77
C GLU A 96 -6.56 18.76 -16.62
N HIS A 97 -6.15 19.20 -15.44
CA HIS A 97 -7.00 19.27 -14.24
C HIS A 97 -7.66 17.94 -13.82
N ASP A 98 -7.02 16.82 -14.10
CA ASP A 98 -7.45 15.51 -13.61
C ASP A 98 -7.33 15.47 -12.06
N PRO A 99 -8.38 15.04 -11.34
CA PRO A 99 -8.43 15.11 -9.88
C PRO A 99 -7.55 14.08 -9.18
N ARG A 100 -6.91 13.16 -9.91
CA ARG A 100 -6.14 12.03 -9.34
C ARG A 100 -4.72 12.40 -8.93
N THR A 101 -4.63 13.43 -8.11
CA THR A 101 -3.40 14.09 -7.66
C THR A 101 -2.83 13.44 -6.40
N VAL A 102 -1.56 13.70 -6.09
CA VAL A 102 -0.84 13.00 -5.01
C VAL A 102 -1.40 13.23 -3.60
N ASP A 103 -2.10 14.35 -3.37
CA ASP A 103 -2.75 14.64 -2.07
C ASP A 103 -3.79 13.58 -1.68
N LYS A 104 -4.37 12.86 -2.65
CA LYS A 104 -5.33 11.78 -2.40
C LYS A 104 -4.74 10.64 -1.58
N LEU A 105 -3.42 10.47 -1.59
CA LEU A 105 -2.76 9.46 -0.76
C LEU A 105 -2.95 9.68 0.75
N MET A 106 -3.25 10.91 1.17
CA MET A 106 -3.37 11.29 2.58
C MET A 106 -4.71 12.00 2.90
N ASP A 107 -5.71 11.91 2.01
CA ASP A 107 -7.01 12.59 2.20
C ASP A 107 -7.97 11.84 3.15
N GLY A 108 -7.61 10.62 3.54
CA GLY A 108 -8.33 9.80 4.51
C GLY A 108 -9.46 8.95 3.94
N HIS A 109 -9.72 9.00 2.62
CA HIS A 109 -10.76 8.25 1.92
C HIS A 109 -10.24 6.94 1.29
N ASN A 110 -9.52 6.12 2.07
CA ASN A 110 -8.72 5.04 1.49
C ASN A 110 -9.51 3.76 1.12
N PHE A 111 -10.56 3.42 1.87
CA PHE A 111 -11.42 2.25 1.58
C PHE A 111 -12.55 2.62 0.61
N THR A 112 -12.20 2.81 -0.66
CA THR A 112 -13.14 3.27 -1.69
C THR A 112 -12.88 2.63 -3.06
N CYS A 113 -13.85 2.75 -3.97
CA CYS A 113 -13.70 2.52 -5.40
C CYS A 113 -13.81 3.82 -6.22
N ASP A 114 -14.06 4.95 -5.56
CA ASP A 114 -14.19 6.26 -6.18
C ASP A 114 -12.81 6.77 -6.62
N ASP A 115 -12.65 7.06 -7.90
CA ASP A 115 -11.37 7.53 -8.43
C ASP A 115 -11.12 9.02 -8.19
N LEU A 116 -12.09 9.78 -7.67
CA LEU A 116 -11.84 11.14 -7.17
C LEU A 116 -10.95 11.15 -5.91
N HIS A 117 -10.84 10.01 -5.23
CA HIS A 117 -9.99 9.78 -4.07
C HIS A 117 -8.78 8.89 -4.39
N ALA A 118 -8.44 8.73 -5.67
CA ALA A 118 -7.28 7.95 -6.09
C ALA A 118 -6.13 8.86 -6.51
N TRP A 119 -4.90 8.43 -6.25
CA TRP A 119 -3.73 8.94 -6.96
C TRP A 119 -3.47 8.08 -8.20
N LEU A 120 -3.12 8.71 -9.33
CA LEU A 120 -2.75 8.03 -10.56
C LEU A 120 -1.60 8.76 -11.24
N ALA A 121 -0.55 8.03 -11.60
CA ALA A 121 0.61 8.54 -12.32
C ALA A 121 0.92 7.67 -13.55
N PRO A 122 1.58 8.22 -14.58
CA PRO A 122 2.12 7.42 -15.66
C PRO A 122 3.19 6.46 -15.12
N TYR A 123 3.20 5.26 -15.66
CA TYR A 123 4.11 4.20 -15.30
C TYR A 123 4.92 3.75 -16.50
N LYS A 124 6.20 3.46 -16.26
CA LYS A 124 7.10 2.92 -17.26
C LYS A 124 8.00 1.87 -16.63
N ARG A 125 7.92 0.66 -17.16
CA ARG A 125 8.69 -0.48 -16.63
C ARG A 125 10.19 -0.21 -16.65
N GLY A 126 10.85 -0.47 -15.53
CA GLY A 126 12.31 -0.32 -15.37
C GLY A 126 12.74 1.05 -14.87
N GLU A 127 11.81 2.00 -14.74
CA GLU A 127 12.03 3.27 -14.05
C GLU A 127 11.56 3.16 -12.58
N GLN A 128 11.98 4.11 -11.75
CA GLN A 128 11.51 4.21 -10.37
C GLN A 128 10.34 5.18 -10.31
N HIS A 129 9.30 4.82 -9.56
CA HIS A 129 8.16 5.69 -9.28
C HIS A 129 8.16 5.96 -7.79
N LEU A 130 8.22 7.23 -7.41
CA LEU A 130 8.44 7.65 -6.04
C LEU A 130 7.18 8.30 -5.48
N VAL A 131 6.90 8.04 -4.21
CA VAL A 131 6.02 8.84 -3.37
C VAL A 131 6.81 9.22 -2.13
N GLY A 132 6.90 10.50 -1.80
CA GLY A 132 7.56 10.97 -0.60
C GLY A 132 6.59 11.66 0.37
N ILE A 133 6.82 11.44 1.65
CA ILE A 133 6.03 12.01 2.75
C ILE A 133 6.98 12.57 3.82
N ASP A 134 6.92 13.89 4.04
CA ASP A 134 7.54 14.56 5.18
C ASP A 134 6.60 14.54 6.38
N LEU A 135 6.94 13.77 7.42
CA LEU A 135 6.15 13.65 8.65
C LEU A 135 6.11 14.95 9.48
N GLY A 136 6.85 16.00 9.08
CA GLY A 136 6.94 17.31 9.74
C GLY A 136 7.82 17.30 11.00
N ARG A 137 7.86 16.17 11.69
CA ARG A 137 8.70 15.90 12.87
C ARG A 137 9.26 14.49 12.84
N GLU A 138 10.33 14.28 13.60
CA GLU A 138 10.84 12.94 13.85
C GLU A 138 9.77 12.10 14.56
N THR A 139 9.42 10.97 13.95
CA THR A 139 8.31 10.11 14.34
C THR A 139 8.79 8.67 14.37
N THR A 140 8.43 7.95 15.43
CA THR A 140 8.64 6.51 15.53
C THR A 140 7.45 5.82 14.89
N VAL A 141 7.68 5.03 13.83
CA VAL A 141 6.63 4.37 13.04
C VAL A 141 6.39 2.96 13.60
N SER A 142 5.13 2.62 13.90
CA SER A 142 4.72 1.30 14.38
C SER A 142 4.09 0.44 13.29
N MET A 143 3.37 1.06 12.36
CA MET A 143 2.73 0.39 11.24
C MET A 143 2.57 1.36 10.07
N ILE A 144 2.68 0.84 8.85
CA ILE A 144 2.20 1.52 7.63
C ILE A 144 1.13 0.64 7.00
N ARG A 145 -0.02 1.22 6.66
CA ARG A 145 -1.09 0.55 5.92
C ARG A 145 -1.21 1.15 4.53
N LEU A 146 -1.15 0.30 3.52
CA LEU A 146 -1.19 0.68 2.11
C LEU A 146 -2.53 0.29 1.51
N TRP A 147 -3.13 1.22 0.78
CA TRP A 147 -4.39 1.02 0.08
C TRP A 147 -4.15 1.11 -1.42
N ASN A 148 -4.23 -0.03 -2.08
CA ASN A 148 -3.84 -0.14 -3.47
C ASN A 148 -4.95 0.33 -4.42
N TYR A 149 -4.66 0.54 -5.71
CA TYR A 149 -5.66 1.07 -6.65
C TYR A 149 -6.90 0.17 -6.75
N ASN A 150 -8.05 0.68 -6.32
CA ASN A 150 -9.27 -0.12 -6.09
C ASN A 150 -10.48 0.30 -6.94
N LYS A 151 -10.29 1.08 -8.02
CA LYS A 151 -11.40 1.62 -8.84
C LYS A 151 -12.37 0.54 -9.33
N SER A 152 -11.84 -0.56 -9.87
CA SER A 152 -12.63 -1.72 -10.29
C SER A 152 -11.73 -2.94 -10.47
N ARG A 153 -12.34 -4.13 -10.61
CA ARG A 153 -11.62 -5.40 -10.77
C ARG A 153 -10.63 -5.40 -11.94
N ILE A 154 -10.97 -4.73 -13.04
CA ILE A 154 -10.11 -4.65 -14.22
C ILE A 154 -9.00 -3.60 -14.07
N HIS A 155 -9.25 -2.53 -13.31
CA HIS A 155 -8.27 -1.47 -13.15
C HIS A 155 -7.33 -1.68 -11.95
N SER A 156 -7.63 -2.60 -11.03
CA SER A 156 -6.74 -2.88 -9.89
C SER A 156 -5.36 -3.40 -10.29
N TYR A 157 -5.16 -3.79 -11.55
CA TYR A 157 -3.85 -4.09 -12.12
C TYR A 157 -2.91 -2.87 -12.22
N ARG A 158 -3.43 -1.64 -12.08
CA ARG A 158 -2.65 -0.40 -11.92
C ARG A 158 -2.00 -0.27 -10.55
N GLY A 159 -2.40 -1.10 -9.59
CA GLY A 159 -1.87 -1.03 -8.25
C GLY A 159 -0.38 -1.34 -8.17
N ALA A 160 0.30 -0.73 -7.19
CA ALA A 160 1.69 -1.03 -6.83
C ALA A 160 1.84 -2.52 -6.44
N ARG A 161 2.94 -3.16 -6.84
CA ARG A 161 3.22 -4.56 -6.51
C ARG A 161 4.52 -4.71 -5.72
N TYR A 162 5.68 -4.50 -6.33
CA TYR A 162 6.94 -4.54 -5.60
C TYR A 162 7.30 -3.13 -5.15
N ILE A 163 7.46 -2.94 -3.84
CA ILE A 163 7.80 -1.65 -3.25
C ILE A 163 9.00 -1.76 -2.30
N GLU A 164 9.77 -0.69 -2.22
CA GLU A 164 10.74 -0.41 -1.16
C GLU A 164 10.29 0.83 -0.41
N ILE A 165 10.28 0.76 0.93
CA ILE A 165 9.98 1.91 1.79
C ILE A 165 11.28 2.24 2.52
N SER A 166 11.69 3.50 2.44
CA SER A 166 12.82 4.03 3.21
C SER A 166 12.37 5.13 4.17
N LEU A 167 13.07 5.26 5.29
CA LEU A 167 12.90 6.31 6.28
C LEU A 167 14.25 7.01 6.47
N ASP A 168 14.30 8.30 6.17
CA ASP A 168 15.53 9.11 6.14
C ASP A 168 16.66 8.47 5.30
N GLY A 169 16.28 7.78 4.22
CA GLY A 169 17.21 7.12 3.29
C GLY A 169 17.58 5.68 3.65
N GLU A 170 17.22 5.21 4.84
CA GLU A 170 17.44 3.82 5.25
C GLU A 170 16.22 2.96 4.90
N SER A 171 16.42 1.84 4.21
CA SER A 171 15.32 0.92 3.88
C SER A 171 14.70 0.33 5.15
N ILE A 172 13.38 0.42 5.27
CA ILE A 172 12.60 -0.17 6.37
C ILE A 172 11.63 -1.25 5.89
N PHE A 173 11.32 -1.33 4.59
CA PHE A 173 10.56 -2.45 4.01
C PHE A 173 10.96 -2.72 2.56
N LYS A 174 11.01 -3.99 2.15
CA LYS A 174 11.13 -4.43 0.76
C LYS A 174 10.24 -5.63 0.56
N GLY A 175 9.29 -5.56 -0.36
CA GLY A 175 8.37 -6.68 -0.56
C GLY A 175 7.30 -6.47 -1.61
N GLU A 176 6.49 -7.51 -1.77
CA GLU A 176 5.27 -7.48 -2.56
C GLU A 176 4.10 -7.02 -1.70
N VAL A 177 3.26 -6.13 -2.22
CA VAL A 177 2.01 -5.69 -1.57
C VAL A 177 0.80 -6.20 -2.35
N LYS A 178 -0.24 -6.61 -1.63
CA LYS A 178 -1.46 -7.17 -2.23
C LYS A 178 -2.09 -6.21 -3.25
N ARG A 179 -2.66 -6.81 -4.30
CA ARG A 179 -3.57 -6.12 -5.20
C ARG A 179 -4.91 -5.88 -4.49
N ALA A 180 -5.49 -4.71 -4.68
CA ALA A 180 -6.86 -4.47 -4.24
C ALA A 180 -7.89 -5.30 -5.06
N PRO A 181 -9.03 -5.66 -4.47
CA PRO A 181 -10.02 -6.54 -5.11
C PRO A 181 -10.83 -5.83 -6.21
N GLY A 182 -10.82 -4.50 -6.23
CA GLY A 182 -11.68 -3.69 -7.09
C GLY A 182 -13.12 -3.55 -6.57
N ASN A 183 -13.31 -3.68 -5.26
CA ASN A 183 -14.58 -3.53 -4.54
C ASN A 183 -14.32 -3.15 -3.06
N THR A 184 -15.37 -2.80 -2.32
CA THR A 184 -15.30 -2.43 -0.89
C THR A 184 -15.99 -3.47 0.00
N LEU A 185 -15.72 -4.76 -0.24
CA LEU A 185 -16.36 -5.85 0.51
C LEU A 185 -15.57 -6.29 1.74
N SER A 186 -14.24 -6.18 1.71
CA SER A 186 -13.37 -6.51 2.83
C SER A 186 -12.22 -5.50 2.90
N VAL A 187 -12.01 -4.96 4.08
CA VAL A 187 -10.90 -4.05 4.40
C VAL A 187 -9.57 -4.78 4.31
N GLU A 188 -9.53 -6.01 4.83
CA GLU A 188 -8.34 -6.86 4.84
C GLU A 188 -7.92 -7.26 3.42
N ALA A 189 -8.88 -7.44 2.52
CA ALA A 189 -8.60 -7.71 1.11
C ALA A 189 -8.12 -6.46 0.36
N ALA A 190 -8.55 -5.26 0.79
CA ALA A 190 -8.27 -3.99 0.11
C ALA A 190 -7.01 -3.27 0.63
N SER A 191 -6.40 -3.75 1.72
CA SER A 191 -5.24 -3.12 2.35
C SER A 191 -4.10 -4.09 2.64
N GLU A 192 -2.88 -3.55 2.72
CA GLU A 192 -1.69 -4.26 3.20
C GLU A 192 -1.12 -3.55 4.41
N CYS A 193 -0.92 -4.27 5.52
CA CYS A 193 -0.30 -3.72 6.73
C CYS A 193 1.16 -4.18 6.81
N VAL A 194 2.08 -3.23 6.78
CA VAL A 194 3.49 -3.43 7.11
C VAL A 194 3.68 -3.09 8.59
N LEU A 195 3.96 -4.10 9.41
CA LEU A 195 4.18 -3.94 10.84
C LEU A 195 5.65 -3.63 11.12
N PHE A 196 5.88 -2.72 12.07
CA PHE A 196 7.18 -2.40 12.66
C PHE A 196 7.17 -2.57 14.18
N THR A 197 6.15 -3.20 14.74
CA THR A 197 6.03 -3.49 16.17
C THR A 197 5.36 -4.84 16.39
N ASP A 198 5.78 -5.53 17.44
CA ASP A 198 5.14 -6.70 18.02
C ASP A 198 4.54 -6.40 19.41
N ASP A 199 4.49 -5.11 19.79
CA ASP A 199 3.89 -4.67 21.05
C ASP A 199 2.36 -4.77 20.97
N GLU A 200 1.80 -5.70 21.73
CA GLU A 200 0.35 -5.97 21.78
C GLU A 200 -0.46 -4.73 22.21
N ASP A 201 0.09 -3.84 23.06
CA ASP A 201 -0.62 -2.65 23.50
C ASP A 201 -0.73 -1.61 22.36
N ILE A 202 0.33 -1.45 21.56
CA ILE A 202 0.29 -0.57 20.38
C ILE A 202 -0.70 -1.11 19.35
N LEU A 203 -0.67 -2.42 19.08
CA LEU A 203 -1.57 -3.07 18.12
C LEU A 203 -3.03 -2.97 18.57
N ALA A 204 -3.31 -3.19 19.86
CA ALA A 204 -4.65 -3.05 20.42
C ALA A 204 -5.18 -1.61 20.33
N LEU A 205 -4.30 -0.60 20.49
CA LEU A 205 -4.68 0.80 20.30
C LEU A 205 -5.02 1.12 18.84
N ILE A 206 -4.20 0.64 17.89
CA ILE A 206 -4.48 0.79 16.45
C ILE A 206 -5.83 0.18 16.10
N GLU A 207 -6.08 -1.07 16.53
CA GLU A 207 -7.35 -1.77 16.29
C GLU A 207 -8.54 -1.03 16.91
N ARG A 208 -8.39 -0.57 18.16
CA ARG A 208 -9.46 0.13 18.89
C ARG A 208 -9.88 1.43 18.21
N TYR A 209 -8.94 2.15 17.60
CA TYR A 209 -9.20 3.42 16.93
C TYR A 209 -9.30 3.28 15.40
N ASP A 210 -9.34 2.05 14.89
CA ASP A 210 -9.47 1.81 13.46
C ASP A 210 -10.86 2.26 12.97
N LYS A 211 -10.87 3.30 12.14
CA LYS A 211 -12.10 3.83 11.54
C LYS A 211 -12.80 2.83 10.62
N TYR A 212 -12.12 1.75 10.21
CA TYR A 212 -12.70 0.70 9.39
C TYR A 212 -13.25 -0.49 10.19
N ALA A 213 -13.18 -0.47 11.53
CA ALA A 213 -13.68 -1.56 12.38
C ALA A 213 -15.17 -1.89 12.15
N ALA A 214 -15.96 -0.92 11.70
CA ALA A 214 -17.38 -1.12 11.34
C ALA A 214 -17.58 -1.97 10.07
N PHE A 215 -16.54 -2.18 9.27
CA PHE A 215 -16.54 -3.01 8.06
C PHE A 215 -15.85 -4.36 8.28
N ALA A 216 -15.54 -4.71 9.53
CA ALA A 216 -15.06 -6.04 9.88
C ALA A 216 -16.05 -7.10 9.33
N PRO A 217 -15.55 -8.23 8.83
CA PRO A 217 -16.37 -9.18 8.09
C PRO A 217 -17.57 -9.65 8.92
N VAL A 218 -18.76 -9.33 8.41
CA VAL A 218 -19.95 -10.17 8.62
C VAL A 218 -19.66 -11.49 7.91
N ASP A 219 -20.10 -12.61 8.49
CA ASP A 219 -19.73 -14.01 8.19
C ASP A 219 -19.23 -14.33 6.76
N LYS A 220 -18.30 -15.28 6.62
CA LYS A 220 -17.61 -15.61 5.35
C LYS A 220 -18.56 -15.96 4.19
N ASP A 221 -19.75 -16.46 4.52
CA ASP A 221 -20.79 -16.80 3.55
C ASP A 221 -21.43 -15.55 2.90
N ASP A 222 -21.49 -14.43 3.61
CA ASP A 222 -22.04 -13.17 3.10
C ASP A 222 -21.07 -12.47 2.12
N LEU A 223 -19.76 -12.62 2.35
CA LEU A 223 -18.72 -12.02 1.51
C LEU A 223 -18.68 -12.62 0.08
N ALA A 224 -18.91 -13.93 -0.03
CA ALA A 224 -18.98 -14.62 -1.32
C ALA A 224 -20.21 -14.18 -2.13
N ALA A 225 -21.38 -14.09 -1.48
CA ALA A 225 -22.61 -13.63 -2.11
C ALA A 225 -22.53 -12.16 -2.57
N ALA A 226 -21.88 -11.30 -1.78
CA ALA A 226 -21.69 -9.90 -2.13
C ALA A 226 -20.70 -9.69 -3.29
N ALA A 227 -19.66 -10.54 -3.39
CA ALA A 227 -18.69 -10.51 -4.49
C ALA A 227 -19.31 -10.86 -5.84
N ASP A 228 -20.20 -11.85 -5.86
CA ASP A 228 -20.95 -12.22 -7.07
C ASP A 228 -21.90 -11.10 -7.51
N LEU A 229 -22.57 -10.44 -6.56
CA LEU A 229 -23.49 -9.33 -6.86
C LEU A 229 -22.78 -8.07 -7.37
N ALA A 230 -21.56 -7.79 -6.89
CA ALA A 230 -20.75 -6.65 -7.33
C ALA A 230 -20.15 -6.85 -8.73
N ALA A 231 -19.82 -8.10 -9.09
CA ALA A 231 -19.34 -8.43 -10.43
C ALA A 231 -20.38 -8.15 -11.51
N ASP A 232 -21.66 -8.33 -11.20
CA ASP A 232 -22.78 -8.12 -12.12
C ASP A 232 -23.05 -6.63 -12.42
N ARG A 233 -22.75 -5.74 -11.46
CA ARG A 233 -22.93 -4.28 -11.61
C ARG A 233 -21.79 -3.59 -12.36
N ALA A 234 -20.59 -4.17 -12.36
CA ALA A 234 -19.41 -3.58 -13.02
C ALA A 234 -19.42 -3.72 -14.55
N GLY A 235 -20.35 -4.49 -15.13
CA GLY A 235 -20.49 -4.67 -16.58
C GLY A 235 -21.11 -3.49 -17.33
N GLY A 236 -21.47 -2.38 -16.64
CA GLY A 236 -22.24 -1.27 -17.22
C GLY A 236 -21.54 0.09 -17.32
N ALA A 237 -20.26 0.23 -16.99
CA ALA A 237 -19.56 1.51 -17.09
C ALA A 237 -18.93 1.69 -18.48
N GLU A 238 -19.36 2.73 -19.20
CA GLU A 238 -18.91 3.11 -20.55
C GLU A 238 -17.38 3.19 -20.67
N GLU A 239 -16.87 2.54 -21.72
CA GLU A 239 -15.49 2.66 -22.19
C GLU A 239 -15.24 4.11 -22.68
N VAL A 240 -14.39 4.85 -21.97
CA VAL A 240 -13.73 6.01 -22.59
C VAL A 240 -12.71 5.46 -23.58
N GLU A 241 -13.01 5.66 -24.87
CA GLU A 241 -12.24 5.16 -26.01
C GLU A 241 -10.78 5.63 -25.94
N ARG A 242 -9.84 4.70 -26.15
CA ARG A 242 -8.39 4.96 -26.11
C ARG A 242 -8.00 5.87 -27.28
N PRO A 243 -7.14 6.89 -27.09
CA PRO A 243 -6.54 7.58 -28.23
C PRO A 243 -5.67 6.59 -29.00
N ARG A 244 -5.93 6.46 -30.31
CA ARG A 244 -5.07 5.72 -31.23
C ARG A 244 -3.77 6.50 -31.37
N THR A 245 -2.67 5.96 -30.88
CA THR A 245 -1.34 6.47 -31.22
C THR A 245 -1.14 6.35 -32.72
N ALA A 246 -1.01 7.48 -33.40
CA ALA A 246 -0.51 7.55 -34.78
C ALA A 246 0.89 6.94 -34.82
N GLY A 247 1.13 6.13 -35.86
CA GLY A 247 2.23 5.17 -35.89
C GLY A 247 3.63 5.72 -36.10
N ALA A 248 4.56 4.77 -36.10
CA ALA A 248 5.76 4.73 -36.92
C ALA A 248 5.87 3.31 -37.51
#